data_AF-A0A0C2J5R4-F1
#
_entry.id   AF-A0A0C2J5R4-F1
#
_cell.length_a   1.000
_cell.length_b   1.000
_cell.length_c   1.000
_cell.angle_alpha   90.00
_cell.angle_beta   90.00
_cell.angle_gamma   90.00
#
_symmetry.space_group_name_H-M   'P 1'
#
loop_
_entity.id
_entity.type
_entity.pdbx_description
1 polymer ?
#
loop_
_entity_poly.entity_id
_entity_poly.type
_entity_poly.pdbx_seq_one_letter_code
_entity_poly.pdbx_strand_id
1 'polypeptide(L)'
;MSDPQLRARITGATNKVESYNGFTAWLRFGNNGVLAANDPEEQEKLIKLNTLLANLVIFHNALDIADIVRDLVAQGWTVTPEDLARISPYLHAHIARFGAYATDELHVEPDAFDPVLAEVDFDIDLAA
;
A
#
# COMPACT_ATOMS: atom_id res chain seq x y z
N MET A 1 -12.06 39.61 11.80
CA MET A 1 -11.31 39.15 10.61
C MET A 1 -10.44 37.99 11.04
N SER A 2 -10.53 36.85 10.34
CA SER A 2 -9.90 35.56 10.72
C SER A 2 -8.40 35.69 11.00
N ASP A 3 -7.97 35.16 12.15
CA ASP A 3 -6.57 35.06 12.56
C ASP A 3 -5.77 34.24 11.52
N PRO A 4 -4.73 34.84 10.87
CA PRO A 4 -3.89 34.15 9.90
C PRO A 4 -3.17 32.91 10.46
N GLN A 5 -2.78 32.93 11.74
CA GLN A 5 -2.13 31.78 12.38
C GLN A 5 -3.11 30.62 12.55
N LEU A 6 -4.34 30.90 12.96
CA LEU A 6 -5.40 29.90 13.02
C LEU A 6 -5.66 29.25 11.66
N ARG A 7 -5.69 30.05 10.58
CA ARG A 7 -5.90 29.53 9.22
C ARG A 7 -4.74 28.62 8.76
N ALA A 8 -3.49 29.03 8.98
CA ALA A 8 -2.33 28.23 8.63
C ALA A 8 -2.33 26.88 9.36
N ARG A 9 -2.70 26.86 10.65
CA ARG A 9 -2.84 25.63 11.44
C ARG A 9 -3.94 24.72 10.90
N ILE A 10 -5.11 25.28 10.57
CA ILE A 10 -6.22 24.54 9.97
C ILE A 10 -5.77 23.90 8.65
N THR A 11 -5.20 24.68 7.74
CA THR A 11 -4.73 24.18 6.44
C THR A 11 -3.68 23.08 6.60
N GLY A 12 -2.70 23.24 7.49
CA GLY A 12 -1.69 22.21 7.73
C GLY A 12 -2.28 20.90 8.26
N ALA A 13 -3.25 20.99 9.18
CA ALA A 13 -3.95 19.81 9.70
C ALA A 13 -4.77 19.11 8.60
N THR A 14 -5.50 19.88 7.78
CA THR A 14 -6.29 19.35 6.66
C THR A 14 -5.41 18.63 5.64
N ASN A 15 -4.30 19.23 5.21
CA ASN A 15 -3.37 18.62 4.25
C ASN A 15 -2.81 17.28 4.77
N LYS A 16 -2.54 17.18 6.07
CA LYS A 16 -2.08 15.92 6.69
C LYS A 16 -3.14 14.83 6.64
N VAL A 17 -4.39 15.17 6.92
CA VAL A 17 -5.51 14.21 6.85
C VAL A 17 -5.79 13.80 5.40
N GLU A 18 -5.78 14.75 4.46
CA GLU A 18 -6.01 14.47 3.03
C GLU A 18 -4.92 13.56 2.44
N SER A 19 -3.65 13.84 2.74
CA SER A 19 -2.54 12.99 2.29
C SER A 19 -2.61 11.58 2.87
N TYR A 20 -2.97 11.44 4.14
CA TYR A 20 -3.21 10.12 4.75
C TYR A 20 -4.42 9.39 4.13
N ASN A 21 -5.52 10.10 3.87
CA ASN A 21 -6.70 9.52 3.23
C ASN A 21 -6.41 9.06 1.80
N GLY A 22 -5.66 9.85 1.03
CA GLY A 22 -5.22 9.46 -0.31
C GLY A 22 -4.32 8.22 -0.27
N PHE A 23 -3.38 8.18 0.67
CA PHE A 23 -2.47 7.05 0.87
C PHE A 23 -3.21 5.76 1.27
N THR A 24 -4.09 5.82 2.26
CA THR A 24 -4.87 4.65 2.71
C THR A 24 -5.84 4.15 1.64
N ALA A 25 -6.44 5.06 0.86
CA ALA A 25 -7.23 4.69 -0.32
C ALA A 25 -6.38 3.95 -1.37
N TRP A 26 -5.16 4.43 -1.66
CA TRP A 26 -4.25 3.76 -2.58
C TRP A 26 -3.88 2.34 -2.12
N LEU A 27 -3.78 2.09 -0.80
CA LEU A 27 -3.49 0.78 -0.24
C LEU A 27 -4.63 -0.25 -0.37
N ARG A 28 -5.87 0.19 -0.65
CA ARG A 28 -7.04 -0.72 -0.71
C ARG A 28 -6.96 -1.69 -1.89
N PHE A 29 -6.66 -2.96 -1.63
CA PHE A 29 -6.60 -4.06 -2.60
C PHE A 29 -7.97 -4.47 -3.19
N GLY A 30 -7.96 -5.04 -4.40
CA GLY A 30 -9.15 -5.50 -5.12
C GLY A 30 -9.95 -4.35 -5.75
N ASN A 31 -11.28 -4.41 -5.64
CA ASN A 31 -12.23 -3.43 -6.19
C ASN A 31 -12.24 -2.10 -5.40
N ASN A 32 -11.06 -1.49 -5.16
CA ASN A 32 -10.88 -0.29 -4.33
C ASN A 32 -11.46 -0.42 -2.90
N GLY A 33 -11.49 -1.66 -2.37
CA GLY A 33 -12.11 -1.98 -1.10
C GLY A 33 -13.65 -2.00 -1.09
N VAL A 34 -14.30 -1.99 -2.26
CA VAL A 34 -15.77 -2.14 -2.38
C VAL A 34 -16.14 -3.60 -2.16
N LEU A 35 -16.88 -3.86 -1.10
CA LEU A 35 -17.48 -5.17 -0.82
C LEU A 35 -18.69 -5.41 -1.73
N ALA A 36 -18.85 -6.66 -2.20
CA ALA A 36 -20.00 -7.06 -2.98
C ALA A 36 -21.31 -7.09 -2.16
N ALA A 37 -21.20 -7.18 -0.83
CA ALA A 37 -22.32 -7.19 0.10
C ALA A 37 -22.09 -6.20 1.26
N ASN A 38 -23.18 -5.64 1.78
CA ASN A 38 -23.15 -4.70 2.91
C ASN A 38 -23.11 -5.46 4.26
N ASP A 39 -22.06 -6.26 4.44
CA ASP A 39 -21.81 -7.01 5.68
C ASP A 39 -20.94 -6.17 6.64
N PRO A 40 -21.46 -5.79 7.83
CA PRO A 40 -20.71 -5.00 8.81
C PRO A 40 -19.42 -5.66 9.30
N GLU A 41 -19.38 -7.00 9.44
CA GLU A 41 -18.20 -7.69 9.95
C GLU A 41 -17.04 -7.64 8.94
N GLU A 42 -17.36 -7.84 7.67
CA GLU A 42 -16.37 -7.74 6.58
C GLU A 42 -15.87 -6.30 6.39
N GLN A 43 -16.76 -5.30 6.55
CA GLN A 43 -16.35 -3.89 6.54
C GLN A 43 -15.38 -3.55 7.67
N GLU A 44 -15.65 -4.04 8.88
CA GLU A 44 -14.77 -3.83 10.03
C GLU A 44 -13.40 -4.47 9.82
N LYS A 45 -13.36 -5.70 9.30
CA LYS A 45 -12.10 -6.40 8.95
C LYS A 45 -11.30 -5.60 7.93
N LEU A 46 -11.94 -5.11 6.86
CA LEU A 46 -11.27 -4.31 5.84
C LEU A 46 -10.67 -3.03 6.42
N ILE A 47 -11.41 -2.30 7.27
CA ILE A 47 -10.91 -1.07 7.89
C ILE A 47 -9.70 -1.36 8.78
N LYS A 48 -9.78 -2.40 9.62
CA LYS A 48 -8.68 -2.78 10.53
C LYS A 48 -7.45 -3.24 9.77
N LEU A 49 -7.61 -4.12 8.78
CA LEU A 49 -6.50 -4.63 7.98
C LEU A 49 -5.85 -3.53 7.13
N ASN A 50 -6.66 -2.63 6.54
CA ASN A 50 -6.12 -1.50 5.80
C ASN A 50 -5.34 -0.54 6.73
N THR A 51 -5.85 -0.29 7.94
CA THR A 51 -5.14 0.53 8.94
C THR A 51 -3.82 -0.11 9.36
N LEU A 52 -3.81 -1.44 9.59
CA LEU A 52 -2.59 -2.17 9.89
C LEU A 52 -1.59 -2.07 8.74
N LEU A 53 -2.03 -2.34 7.51
CA LEU A 53 -1.20 -2.24 6.31
C LEU A 53 -0.62 -0.83 6.14
N ALA A 54 -1.42 0.21 6.35
CA ALA A 54 -0.98 1.60 6.28
C ALA A 54 0.15 1.88 7.29
N ASN A 55 0.00 1.44 8.53
CA ASN A 55 1.03 1.60 9.55
C ASN A 55 2.32 0.85 9.20
N LEU A 56 2.22 -0.36 8.64
CA LEU A 56 3.39 -1.14 8.20
C LEU A 56 4.15 -0.43 7.08
N VAL A 57 3.44 0.08 6.07
CA VAL A 57 4.06 0.79 4.95
C VAL A 57 4.66 2.12 5.41
N ILE A 58 3.98 2.86 6.30
CA ILE A 58 4.52 4.08 6.91
C ILE A 58 5.83 3.78 7.65
N PHE A 59 5.87 2.70 8.41
CA PHE A 59 7.07 2.29 9.14
C PHE A 59 8.21 1.93 8.19
N HIS A 60 7.94 1.15 7.14
CA HIS A 60 8.92 0.82 6.10
C HIS A 60 9.48 2.07 5.42
N ASN A 61 8.61 2.96 4.96
CA ASN A 61 8.99 4.24 4.36
C ASN A 61 9.84 5.10 5.31
N ALA A 62 9.52 5.11 6.61
CA ALA A 62 10.28 5.86 7.59
C ALA A 62 11.70 5.31 7.78
N LEU A 63 11.87 3.98 7.71
CA LEU A 63 13.19 3.35 7.74
C LEU A 63 14.00 3.72 6.49
N ASP A 64 13.41 3.59 5.31
CA ASP A 64 14.06 3.91 4.03
C ASP A 64 14.47 5.40 3.96
N ILE A 65 13.60 6.31 4.39
CA ILE A 65 13.92 7.74 4.52
C ILE A 65 15.11 7.93 5.46
N ALA A 66 15.12 7.23 6.60
CA ALA A 66 16.20 7.35 7.57
C ALA A 66 17.54 6.81 7.02
N ASP A 67 17.53 5.73 6.24
CA ASP A 67 18.71 5.20 5.55
C ASP A 67 19.24 6.20 4.51
N ILE A 68 18.36 6.72 3.64
CA ILE A 68 18.75 7.73 2.63
C ILE A 68 19.33 8.98 3.30
N VAL A 69 18.75 9.44 4.41
CA VAL A 69 19.27 10.59 5.16
C VAL A 69 20.65 10.30 5.74
N ARG A 70 20.88 9.10 6.28
CA ARG A 70 22.21 8.68 6.76
C ARG A 70 23.24 8.72 5.63
N ASP A 71 22.89 8.20 4.45
CA ASP A 71 23.76 8.17 3.29
C ASP A 71 24.09 9.58 2.78
N LEU A 72 23.10 10.49 2.74
CA LEU A 72 23.32 11.89 2.37
C LEU A 72 24.27 12.60 3.34
N VAL A 73 24.08 12.39 4.64
CA VAL A 73 24.99 12.95 5.66
C VAL A 73 26.40 12.40 5.52
N ALA A 74 26.55 11.09 5.26
CA ALA A 74 27.85 10.46 5.03
C ALA A 74 28.57 11.01 3.77
N GLN A 75 27.81 11.44 2.77
CA GLN A 75 28.33 12.11 1.57
C GLN A 75 28.66 13.60 1.79
N GLY A 76 28.44 14.14 2.99
CA GLY A 76 28.73 15.52 3.35
C GLY A 76 27.58 16.51 3.12
N TRP A 77 26.38 16.03 2.82
CA TRP A 77 25.19 16.90 2.75
C TRP A 77 24.67 17.26 4.14
N THR A 78 24.22 18.50 4.30
CA THR A 78 23.54 18.94 5.53
C THR A 78 22.04 18.69 5.40
N VAL A 79 21.49 17.85 6.26
CA VAL A 79 20.03 17.62 6.38
C VAL A 79 19.54 18.20 7.70
N THR A 80 18.58 19.13 7.65
CA THR A 80 18.03 19.77 8.86
C THR A 80 16.73 19.10 9.31
N PRO A 81 16.33 19.26 10.59
CA PRO A 81 15.02 18.83 11.05
C PRO A 81 13.86 19.48 10.27
N GLU A 82 14.04 20.71 9.75
CA GLU A 82 13.04 21.39 8.94
C GLU A 82 12.85 20.70 7.58
N ASP A 83 13.93 20.19 6.99
CA ASP A 83 13.87 19.41 5.75
C ASP A 83 13.09 18.11 5.95
N LEU A 84 13.37 17.40 7.05
CA LEU A 84 12.65 16.17 7.41
C LEU A 84 11.17 16.43 7.70
N ALA A 85 10.84 17.57 8.32
CA ALA A 85 9.45 17.93 8.63
C ALA A 85 8.59 18.16 7.37
N ARG A 86 9.21 18.39 6.21
CA ARG A 86 8.52 18.55 4.92
C ARG A 86 8.27 17.22 4.22
N ILE A 87 8.87 16.12 4.69
CA ILE A 87 8.72 14.79 4.11
C ILE A 87 7.62 14.04 4.85
N SER A 88 6.67 13.51 4.11
CA SER A 88 5.65 12.59 4.65
C SER A 88 6.00 11.15 4.31
N PRO A 89 5.85 10.19 5.23
CA PRO A 89 6.13 8.77 4.99
C PRO A 89 5.02 8.07 4.18
N TYR A 90 4.28 8.81 3.35
CA TYR A 90 3.16 8.33 2.54
C TYR A 90 3.55 8.09 1.08
N LEU A 91 4.86 8.02 0.80
CA LEU A 91 5.42 7.77 -0.52
C LEU A 91 5.05 6.35 -0.96
N HIS A 92 4.57 6.19 -2.20
CA HIS A 92 4.08 4.90 -2.69
C HIS A 92 4.58 4.55 -4.10
N ALA A 93 5.25 5.48 -4.79
CA ALA A 93 5.74 5.28 -6.15
C ALA A 93 6.83 4.18 -6.26
N HIS A 94 7.57 3.92 -5.18
CA HIS A 94 8.61 2.89 -5.14
C HIS A 94 8.07 1.51 -4.71
N ILE A 95 6.79 1.41 -4.34
CA ILE A 95 6.19 0.18 -3.81
C ILE A 95 5.54 -0.61 -4.96
N ALA A 96 6.08 -1.80 -5.21
CA ALA A 96 5.44 -2.77 -6.10
C ALA A 96 4.23 -3.42 -5.39
N ARG A 97 3.09 -2.75 -5.44
CA ARG A 97 1.86 -3.12 -4.70
C ARG A 97 1.36 -4.55 -4.97
N PHE A 98 1.58 -5.06 -6.17
CA PHE A 98 1.21 -6.43 -6.57
C PHE A 98 2.41 -7.39 -6.56
N GLY A 99 3.57 -6.94 -6.09
CA GLY A 99 4.82 -7.68 -6.22
C GLY A 99 5.36 -7.70 -7.65
N ALA A 100 6.43 -8.46 -7.84
CA ALA A 100 6.97 -8.78 -9.15
C ALA A 100 6.56 -10.22 -9.49
N TYR A 101 5.92 -10.40 -10.64
CA TYR A 101 5.57 -11.72 -11.14
C TYR A 101 6.64 -12.17 -12.14
N ALA A 102 7.29 -13.29 -11.83
CA ALA A 102 8.08 -14.05 -12.79
C ALA A 102 7.13 -14.53 -13.90
N THR A 103 7.34 -14.04 -15.12
CA THR A 103 6.49 -14.40 -16.28
C THR A 103 7.10 -15.49 -17.13
N ASP A 104 8.37 -15.80 -16.87
CA ASP A 104 9.19 -16.84 -17.49
C ASP A 104 8.62 -18.25 -17.28
N GLU A 105 7.93 -18.49 -16.18
CA GLU A 105 7.30 -19.78 -15.86
C GLU A 105 5.81 -19.85 -16.26
N LEU A 106 5.20 -18.78 -16.78
CA LEU A 106 3.78 -18.81 -17.17
C LEU A 106 3.48 -19.78 -18.32
N HIS A 107 4.50 -20.18 -19.08
CA HIS A 107 4.39 -21.17 -20.15
C HIS A 107 4.67 -22.60 -19.68
N VAL A 108 5.11 -22.78 -18.43
CA VAL A 108 5.32 -24.09 -17.84
C VAL A 108 3.95 -24.58 -17.35
N GLU A 109 3.47 -25.65 -17.95
CA GLU A 109 2.27 -26.32 -17.47
C GLU A 109 2.55 -26.82 -16.04
N PRO A 110 1.76 -26.40 -15.04
CA PRO A 110 1.96 -26.86 -13.67
C PRO A 110 1.73 -28.37 -13.59
N ASP A 111 2.47 -29.03 -12.70
CA ASP A 111 2.20 -30.44 -12.40
C ASP A 111 0.72 -30.63 -12.04
N ALA A 112 0.15 -31.77 -12.44
CA ALA A 112 -1.22 -32.10 -12.11
C ALA A 112 -1.44 -31.97 -10.59
N PHE A 113 -2.39 -31.12 -10.20
CA PHE A 113 -2.74 -30.93 -8.81
C PHE A 113 -3.36 -32.22 -8.27
N ASP A 114 -2.68 -32.86 -7.32
CA ASP A 114 -3.08 -34.13 -6.70
C ASP A 114 -3.27 -35.28 -7.73
N PRO A 115 -2.17 -35.93 -8.16
CA PRO A 115 -2.19 -36.96 -9.21
C PRO A 115 -2.94 -38.25 -8.81
N VAL A 116 -3.48 -38.34 -7.58
CA VAL A 116 -4.22 -39.52 -7.10
C VAL A 116 -5.65 -39.55 -7.63
N LEU A 117 -6.19 -38.43 -8.14
CA LEU A 117 -7.54 -38.33 -8.72
C LEU A 117 -7.61 -38.78 -10.19
N ALA A 118 -7.04 -39.94 -10.54
CA ALA A 118 -7.10 -40.51 -11.89
C ALA A 118 -8.53 -40.85 -12.39
N GLU A 119 -9.54 -40.77 -11.52
CA GLU A 119 -10.94 -41.09 -11.83
C GLU A 119 -11.76 -39.87 -12.28
N VAL A 120 -11.20 -38.66 -12.19
CA VAL A 120 -11.91 -37.43 -12.56
C VAL A 120 -11.25 -36.80 -13.78
N ASP A 121 -11.95 -36.85 -14.90
CA ASP A 121 -11.59 -36.13 -16.12
C ASP A 121 -12.02 -34.66 -15.98
N PHE A 122 -11.04 -33.75 -15.97
CA PHE A 122 -11.26 -32.31 -15.86
C PHE A 122 -11.23 -31.60 -17.23
N ASP A 123 -11.07 -32.33 -18.34
CA ASP A 123 -11.20 -31.79 -19.69
C ASP A 123 -12.68 -31.58 -20.02
N ILE A 124 -13.27 -30.53 -19.46
CA ILE A 124 -14.61 -30.08 -19.80
C ILE A 124 -14.49 -29.24 -21.08
N ASP A 125 -15.01 -29.74 -22.20
CA ASP A 125 -15.16 -28.96 -23.43
C ASP A 125 -16.17 -27.83 -23.19
N LEU A 126 -15.67 -26.61 -22.97
CA LEU A 126 -16.47 -25.42 -22.65
C LEU A 126 -17.22 -24.83 -23.86
N ALA A 127 -17.42 -25.60 -24.93
CA ALA A 127 -17.99 -25.13 -26.19
C ALA A 127 -19.46 -25.56 -26.47
N ALA A 128 -20.28 -25.81 -25.44
CA ALA A 128 -21.72 -26.12 -25.60
C ALA A 128 -22.65 -25.09 -24.95
#